data_AF-A0A1H1QX06-F1
#
_entry.id   AF-A0A1H1QX06-F1
#
_cell.length_a   1.000
_cell.length_b   1.000
_cell.length_c   1.000
_cell.angle_alpha   90.00
_cell.angle_beta   90.00
_cell.angle_gamma   90.00
#
_symmetry.space_group_name_H-M   'P 1'
#
loop_
_entity.id
_entity.type
_entity.pdbx_description
1 polymer ?
#
loop_
_entity_poly.entity_id
_entity_poly.type
_entity_poly.pdbx_seq_one_letter_code
_entity_poly.pdbx_strand_id
1 'polypeptide(L)'
;MSDSSNFSFPHRTPVFTTVIVLLCFALFGWLARKVYAPHAYAVDKVEGVKTPAERKKLLTDKLEAEHTAATGYAWIDQKAGTVRLPIERAIELTVRDHAQK
;
A
#
# COMPACT_ATOMS: atom_id res chain seq x y z
N MET A 1 -2.24 47.77 -48.22
CA MET A 1 -0.86 48.01 -47.73
C MET A 1 -0.98 49.01 -46.59
N SER A 2 -0.69 48.72 -45.34
CA SER A 2 -0.06 47.55 -44.73
C SER A 2 -0.43 47.55 -43.24
N ASP A 3 -0.55 46.35 -42.67
CA ASP A 3 -0.92 46.07 -41.28
C ASP A 3 -0.23 46.97 -40.25
N SER A 4 -1.02 47.67 -39.43
CA SER A 4 -0.58 48.12 -38.12
C SER A 4 -0.70 46.94 -37.16
N SER A 5 0.22 46.00 -37.28
CA SER A 5 0.46 44.97 -36.28
C SER A 5 0.93 45.67 -35.00
N ASN A 6 -0.03 45.99 -34.12
CA ASN A 6 0.23 46.32 -32.73
C ASN A 6 0.81 45.08 -32.06
N PHE A 7 2.12 44.88 -32.24
CA PHE A 7 2.89 43.94 -31.45
C PHE A 7 2.89 44.47 -30.02
N SER A 8 1.93 44.03 -29.22
CA SER A 8 1.97 44.15 -27.77
C SER A 8 3.27 43.48 -27.31
N PHE A 9 4.29 44.29 -27.06
CA PHE A 9 5.51 43.84 -26.39
C PHE A 9 5.13 43.17 -25.06
N PRO A 10 5.86 42.12 -24.63
CA PRO A 10 5.56 41.48 -23.37
C PRO A 10 5.66 42.53 -22.26
N HIS A 11 4.53 42.96 -21.70
CA HIS A 11 4.53 43.71 -20.46
C HIS A 11 5.27 42.82 -19.48
N ARG A 12 6.52 43.17 -19.13
CA ARG A 12 7.24 42.50 -18.05
C ARG A 12 6.33 42.67 -16.85
N THR A 13 5.59 41.60 -16.50
CA THR A 13 4.74 41.61 -15.34
C THR A 13 5.66 42.00 -14.19
N PRO A 14 5.39 43.12 -13.49
CA PRO A 14 6.27 43.55 -12.42
C PRO A 14 6.43 42.37 -11.46
N VAL A 15 7.66 42.10 -11.01
CA VAL A 15 7.96 40.96 -10.11
C VAL A 15 7.02 40.95 -8.89
N PHE A 16 6.54 42.13 -8.51
CA PHE A 16 5.52 42.31 -7.49
C PHE A 16 4.19 41.59 -7.81
N THR A 17 3.66 41.69 -9.04
CA THR A 17 2.41 41.03 -9.41
C THR A 17 2.58 39.52 -9.50
N THR A 18 3.73 39.03 -9.97
CA THR A 18 4.00 37.59 -9.99
C THR A 18 4.10 37.01 -8.59
N VAL A 19 4.75 37.71 -7.65
CA VAL A 19 4.79 37.33 -6.23
C VAL A 19 3.39 37.30 -5.61
N ILE A 20 2.56 38.31 -5.87
CA ILE A 20 1.17 38.34 -5.36
C ILE A 20 0.37 37.16 -5.88
N VAL A 21 0.46 36.86 -7.17
CA VAL A 21 -0.27 35.73 -7.77
C VAL A 21 0.17 34.42 -7.14
N LEU A 22 1.48 34.19 -6.97
CA LEU A 22 2.00 33.00 -6.30
C LEU A 22 1.51 32.90 -4.85
N LEU A 23 1.45 34.02 -4.12
CA LEU A 23 0.95 34.08 -2.75
C LEU A 23 -0.55 33.74 -2.69
N CYS A 24 -1.35 34.27 -3.62
CA CYS A 24 -2.76 33.91 -3.77
C CYS A 24 -2.95 32.42 -4.06
N PHE A 25 -2.16 31.84 -4.96
CA PHE A 25 -2.20 30.40 -5.24
C PHE A 25 -1.76 29.55 -4.04
N ALA A 26 -0.74 29.99 -3.29
CA ALA A 26 -0.29 29.31 -2.08
C ALA A 26 -1.36 29.33 -0.98
N LEU A 27 -2.01 30.48 -0.76
CA LEU A 27 -3.12 30.62 0.19
C LEU A 27 -4.33 29.79 -0.23
N PHE A 28 -4.67 29.81 -1.51
CA PHE A 28 -5.75 29.00 -2.05
C PHE A 28 -5.46 27.50 -1.91
N GLY A 29 -4.24 27.06 -2.25
CA GLY A 29 -3.82 25.66 -2.06
C GLY A 29 -3.81 25.23 -0.59
N TRP A 30 -3.43 26.12 0.32
CA TRP A 30 -3.51 25.87 1.76
C TRP A 30 -4.95 25.74 2.24
N LEU A 31 -5.85 26.64 1.82
CA LEU A 31 -7.27 26.59 2.15
C LEU A 31 -7.93 25.33 1.57
N ALA A 32 -7.64 25.01 0.31
CA ALA A 32 -8.12 23.81 -0.34
C ALA A 32 -7.67 22.55 0.41
N ARG A 33 -6.40 22.48 0.83
CA ARG A 33 -5.92 21.38 1.67
C ARG A 33 -6.69 21.31 2.99
N LYS A 34 -6.95 22.44 3.64
CA LYS A 34 -7.64 22.46 4.94
C LYS A 34 -9.11 22.04 4.82
N VAL A 35 -9.80 22.46 3.76
CA VAL A 35 -11.23 22.20 3.54
C VAL A 35 -11.49 20.84 2.89
N TYR A 36 -10.66 20.45 1.92
CA TYR A 36 -10.83 19.22 1.15
C TYR A 36 -9.96 18.06 1.60
N ALA A 37 -9.00 18.23 2.53
CA ALA A 37 -8.35 17.07 3.11
C ALA A 37 -9.42 16.24 3.82
N PRO A 38 -9.70 15.01 3.34
CA PRO A 38 -10.65 14.15 4.01
C PRO A 38 -10.11 13.92 5.41
N HIS A 39 -10.78 14.50 6.41
CA HIS A 39 -10.53 14.12 7.78
C HIS A 39 -10.96 12.66 7.87
N ALA A 40 -10.04 11.79 8.27
CA ALA A 40 -10.40 10.43 8.61
C ALA A 40 -11.41 10.52 9.74
N TYR A 41 -12.70 10.42 9.41
CA TYR A 41 -13.75 10.37 10.40
C TYR A 41 -13.38 9.24 11.35
N ALA A 42 -13.42 9.53 12.65
CA ALA A 42 -13.38 8.48 13.65
C ALA A 42 -14.67 7.68 13.44
N VAL A 43 -14.58 6.66 12.59
CA VAL A 43 -15.68 5.74 12.34
C VAL A 43 -15.89 5.02 13.66
N ASP A 44 -17.06 5.20 14.26
CA ASP A 44 -17.45 4.43 15.44
C ASP A 44 -17.20 2.95 15.15
N LYS A 45 -16.66 2.23 16.14
CA LYS A 45 -16.32 0.82 15.97
C LYS A 45 -17.57 0.07 15.52
N VAL A 46 -17.63 -0.25 14.23
CA VAL A 46 -18.72 -1.06 13.68
C VAL A 46 -18.60 -2.45 14.30
N GLU A 47 -19.63 -2.88 15.00
CA GLU A 47 -19.68 -4.20 15.62
C GLU A 47 -19.37 -5.28 14.56
N GLY A 48 -18.37 -6.11 14.83
CA GLY A 48 -17.89 -7.15 13.91
C GLY A 48 -16.75 -6.75 12.97
N VAL A 49 -16.41 -5.45 12.84
CA VAL A 49 -15.29 -5.01 12.01
C VAL A 49 -14.02 -4.88 12.86
N LYS A 50 -13.07 -5.79 12.64
CA LYS A 50 -11.76 -5.75 13.31
C LYS A 50 -11.05 -4.43 13.03
N THR A 51 -10.42 -3.84 14.04
CA THR A 51 -9.61 -2.63 13.86
C THR A 51 -8.38 -2.92 12.97
N PRO A 52 -7.77 -1.92 12.31
CA PRO A 52 -6.55 -2.14 11.53
C PRO A 52 -5.42 -2.81 12.33
N ALA A 53 -5.32 -2.52 13.63
CA ALA A 53 -4.35 -3.13 14.53
C ALA A 53 -4.67 -4.62 14.79
N GLU A 54 -5.93 -4.95 15.07
CA GLU A 54 -6.36 -6.34 15.27
C GLU A 54 -6.19 -7.19 14.00
N ARG A 55 -6.44 -6.61 12.82
CA ARG A 55 -6.21 -7.30 11.55
C ARG A 55 -4.73 -7.62 11.37
N LYS A 56 -3.85 -6.66 11.64
CA LYS A 56 -2.40 -6.88 11.57
C LYS A 56 -1.97 -8.01 12.50
N LYS A 57 -2.43 -7.99 13.76
CA LYS A 57 -2.11 -9.05 14.72
C LYS A 57 -2.60 -10.42 14.23
N LEU A 58 -3.84 -10.52 13.76
CA LEU A 58 -4.38 -11.79 13.24
C LEU A 58 -3.57 -12.31 12.05
N LEU A 59 -3.14 -11.43 11.15
CA LEU A 59 -2.27 -11.81 10.04
C LEU A 59 -0.91 -12.32 10.53
N THR A 60 -0.28 -11.64 11.50
CA THR A 60 0.97 -12.10 12.10
C THR A 60 0.80 -13.48 12.75
N ASP A 61 -0.23 -13.67 13.56
CA ASP A 61 -0.50 -14.95 14.24
C ASP A 61 -0.69 -16.09 13.21
N LYS A 62 -1.37 -15.82 12.09
CA LYS A 62 -1.53 -16.79 10.99
C LYS A 62 -0.24 -17.09 10.27
N LEU A 63 0.55 -16.06 9.96
CA LEU A 63 1.84 -16.23 9.29
C LEU A 63 2.82 -17.03 10.16
N GLU A 64 2.84 -16.80 11.47
CA GLU A 64 3.65 -17.58 12.40
C GLU A 64 3.21 -19.04 12.43
N ALA A 65 1.90 -19.30 12.53
CA ALA A 65 1.37 -20.66 12.50
C ALA A 65 1.68 -21.39 11.18
N GLU A 66 1.55 -20.71 10.05
CA GLU A 66 1.90 -21.24 8.72
C GLU A 66 3.40 -21.49 8.59
N HIS A 67 4.24 -20.60 9.11
CA HIS A 67 5.69 -20.76 9.08
C HIS A 67 6.16 -21.95 9.95
N THR A 68 5.62 -22.10 11.15
CA THR A 68 5.90 -23.27 12.00
C THR A 68 5.41 -24.55 11.33
N ALA A 69 4.24 -24.51 10.68
CA ALA A 69 3.73 -25.62 9.90
C ALA A 69 4.60 -26.00 8.70
N ALA A 70 5.23 -25.02 8.04
CA ALA A 70 6.04 -25.24 6.84
C ALA A 70 7.46 -25.77 7.16
N THR A 71 7.98 -25.45 8.33
CA THR A 71 9.35 -25.81 8.75
C THR A 71 9.42 -27.00 9.71
N GLY A 72 8.28 -27.41 10.28
CA GLY A 72 8.18 -28.47 11.28
C GLY A 72 7.61 -29.79 10.75
N TYR A 73 7.91 -30.86 11.47
CA TYR A 73 7.24 -32.16 11.30
C TYR A 73 5.98 -32.21 12.16
N ALA A 74 4.87 -32.69 11.59
CA ALA A 74 3.62 -32.88 12.34
C ALA A 74 2.75 -33.98 11.73
N TRP A 75 1.98 -34.67 12.55
CA TRP A 75 0.91 -35.55 12.06
C TRP A 75 -0.29 -34.71 11.62
N ILE A 76 -0.80 -34.95 10.40
CA ILE A 76 -2.06 -34.35 9.93
C ILE A 76 -3.21 -35.29 10.27
N ASP A 77 -3.07 -36.56 9.94
CA ASP A 77 -4.00 -37.62 10.31
C ASP A 77 -3.21 -38.90 10.59
N GLN A 78 -3.09 -39.24 11.88
CA GLN A 78 -2.35 -40.42 12.30
C GLN A 78 -3.04 -41.73 11.91
N LYS A 79 -4.38 -41.75 11.82
CA LYS A 79 -5.14 -42.95 11.45
C LYS A 79 -5.02 -43.23 9.95
N ALA A 80 -5.03 -42.18 9.14
CA ALA A 80 -4.80 -42.28 7.70
C ALA A 80 -3.30 -42.36 7.32
N GLY A 81 -2.39 -42.29 8.30
CA GLY A 81 -0.95 -42.32 8.06
C GLY A 81 -0.40 -41.08 7.35
N THR A 82 -1.11 -39.95 7.38
CA THR A 82 -0.73 -38.72 6.68
C THR A 82 0.10 -37.81 7.60
N VAL A 83 1.33 -37.52 7.17
CA VAL A 83 2.30 -36.68 7.88
C VAL A 83 2.59 -35.42 7.07
N ARG A 84 2.76 -34.30 7.77
CA ARG A 84 3.38 -33.09 7.25
C ARG A 84 4.89 -33.14 7.45
N LEU A 85 5.61 -32.94 6.37
CA LEU A 85 7.07 -32.81 6.34
C LEU A 85 7.42 -31.32 6.13
N PRO A 86 8.59 -30.85 6.62
CA PRO A 86 9.12 -29.56 6.25
C PRO A 86 9.26 -29.42 4.73
N ILE A 87 9.00 -28.23 4.22
CA ILE A 87 8.92 -28.00 2.78
C ILE A 87 10.25 -28.28 2.07
N GLU A 88 11.38 -27.96 2.73
CA GLU A 88 12.73 -28.25 2.22
C GLU A 88 12.93 -29.75 2.03
N ARG A 89 12.47 -30.55 3.01
CA ARG A 89 12.57 -32.00 2.95
C ARG A 89 11.65 -32.59 1.88
N ALA A 90 10.44 -32.06 1.74
CA ALA A 90 9.52 -32.48 0.70
C ALA A 90 10.10 -32.22 -0.70
N ILE A 91 10.75 -31.06 -0.91
CA ILE A 91 11.44 -30.74 -2.16
C ILE A 91 12.58 -31.73 -2.42
N GLU A 92 13.46 -31.95 -1.43
CA GLU A 92 14.59 -32.89 -1.56
C GLU A 92 14.14 -34.29 -1.96
N LEU A 93 13.11 -34.82 -1.28
CA LEU A 93 12.55 -36.14 -1.57
C LEU A 93 11.93 -36.18 -2.97
N THR A 94 11.21 -35.14 -3.35
CA THR A 94 10.58 -35.06 -4.68
C THR A 94 11.64 -35.05 -5.79
N VAL A 95 12.71 -34.27 -5.63
CA VAL A 95 13.82 -34.22 -6.61
C VAL A 95 14.52 -35.57 -6.69
N ARG A 96 14.80 -36.21 -5.54
CA ARG A 96 15.42 -37.53 -5.50
C ARG A 96 14.56 -38.59 -6.19
N ASP A 97 13.28 -38.64 -5.88
CA ASP A 97 12.35 -39.63 -6.43
C ASP A 97 12.14 -39.40 -7.93
N HIS A 98 12.20 -38.14 -8.41
CA HIS A 98 12.18 -37.83 -9.83
C HIS A 98 13.47 -38.21 -10.55
N ALA A 99 14.63 -38.05 -9.90
CA ALA A 99 15.93 -38.42 -10.47
C ALA A 99 16.18 -39.93 -10.56
N GLN A 100 15.46 -40.74 -9.77
CA GLN A 100 15.53 -42.20 -9.78
C GLN A 100 14.58 -42.85 -10.80
N LYS A 101 13.77 -42.05 -11.49
CA LYS A 101 12.73 -42.50 -12.42
C LYS A 101 13.16 -42.29 -13.86
#